data_AF-A0A7Z0NTR8-F1
#
_entry.id   AF-A0A7Z0NTR8-F1
#
_cell.length_a   1.000
_cell.length_b   1.000
_cell.length_c   1.000
_cell.angle_alpha   90.00
_cell.angle_beta   90.00
_cell.angle_gamma   90.00
#
_symmetry.space_group_name_H-M   'P 1'
#
loop_
_entity.id
_entity.type
_entity.pdbx_description
1 polymer ?
#
loop_
_entity_poly.entity_id
_entity_poly.type
_entity_poly.pdbx_seq_one_letter_code
_entity_poly.pdbx_strand_id
1 'polypeptide(L)'
;MPEQPATVASATAPESAGEQPGHDDHDHAEPPEPPPAAQAAPVAARFASAWARPDLSATAWWQGLAPLCDEGFAGLLRTVDPAQVPATRVTGPPVATHAPADGAAEFEVPTDAGTVTVTLAGVDGRWVATGVDFVRAVSQ
;
A
#
# COMPACT_ATOMS: atom_id res chain seq x y z
N MET A 1 -21.96 14.83 -73.32
CA MET A 1 -20.54 14.98 -72.95
C MET A 1 -20.49 15.94 -71.77
N PRO A 2 -19.65 15.78 -70.74
CA PRO A 2 -18.75 14.66 -70.41
C PRO A 2 -18.83 14.18 -68.92
N GLU A 3 -18.27 12.99 -68.67
CA GLU A 3 -17.34 12.57 -67.58
C GLU A 3 -17.73 12.81 -66.10
N GLN A 4 -17.64 11.83 -65.18
CA GLN A 4 -16.42 11.09 -64.80
C GLN A 4 -16.70 9.69 -64.19
N PRO A 5 -15.79 8.71 -64.35
CA PRO A 5 -15.81 7.42 -63.65
C PRO A 5 -15.21 7.55 -62.24
N ALA A 6 -15.96 7.19 -61.20
CA ALA A 6 -15.41 7.06 -59.86
C ALA A 6 -14.91 5.63 -59.64
N THR A 7 -13.60 5.53 -59.63
CA THR A 7 -12.77 4.38 -59.28
C THR A 7 -13.17 3.73 -57.95
N VAL A 8 -13.16 2.39 -57.98
CA VAL A 8 -13.20 1.45 -56.85
C VAL A 8 -12.20 1.81 -55.73
N ALA A 9 -12.68 1.80 -54.49
CA ALA A 9 -11.94 1.28 -53.34
C ALA A 9 -12.93 1.15 -52.17
N SER A 10 -13.51 -0.04 -52.02
CA SER A 10 -14.05 -0.47 -50.73
C SER A 10 -12.89 -0.54 -49.75
N ALA A 11 -12.63 0.56 -49.05
CA ALA A 11 -11.87 0.53 -47.80
C ALA A 11 -12.85 0.11 -46.70
N THR A 12 -13.23 -1.16 -46.69
CA THR A 12 -13.73 -1.81 -45.48
C THR A 12 -12.55 -1.85 -44.52
N ALA A 13 -12.59 -0.98 -43.51
CA ALA A 13 -11.72 -1.07 -42.36
C ALA A 13 -11.78 -2.50 -41.78
N PRO A 14 -10.67 -3.06 -41.29
CA PRO A 14 -10.73 -4.29 -40.52
C PRO A 14 -11.53 -3.99 -39.25
N GLU A 15 -12.76 -4.48 -39.26
CA GLU A 15 -13.61 -4.64 -38.08
C GLU A 15 -12.76 -5.36 -37.03
N SER A 16 -12.54 -4.68 -35.91
CA SER A 16 -11.73 -5.19 -34.82
C SER A 16 -12.24 -6.58 -34.43
N ALA A 17 -11.42 -7.58 -34.73
CA ALA A 17 -11.45 -8.86 -34.04
C ALA A 17 -11.36 -8.59 -32.54
N GLY A 18 -12.38 -9.05 -31.83
CA GLY A 18 -12.54 -8.80 -30.42
C GLY A 18 -13.94 -9.23 -29.98
N GLU A 19 -14.30 -10.49 -30.24
CA GLU A 19 -15.27 -11.17 -29.40
C GLU A 19 -14.87 -10.92 -27.94
N GLN A 20 -15.59 -10.03 -27.23
CA GLN A 20 -15.55 -10.00 -25.78
C GLN A 20 -16.56 -11.05 -25.31
N PRO A 21 -16.10 -12.22 -24.85
CA PRO A 21 -17.00 -13.26 -24.35
C PRO A 21 -17.54 -12.79 -23.00
N GLY A 22 -18.78 -13.19 -22.72
CA GLY A 22 -19.41 -13.30 -21.40
C GLY A 22 -18.92 -12.33 -20.33
N HIS A 23 -19.71 -11.30 -20.04
CA HIS A 23 -19.85 -10.89 -18.65
C HIS A 23 -20.55 -12.05 -17.93
N ASP A 24 -19.76 -13.07 -17.61
CA ASP A 24 -20.18 -14.18 -16.78
C ASP A 24 -20.52 -13.52 -15.44
N ASP A 25 -21.81 -13.57 -15.13
CA ASP A 25 -22.42 -13.29 -13.85
C ASP A 25 -21.80 -14.29 -12.87
N HIS A 26 -20.54 -14.04 -12.49
CA HIS A 26 -19.90 -14.71 -11.39
C HIS A 26 -20.62 -14.17 -10.15
N ASP A 27 -21.73 -14.81 -9.80
CA ASP A 27 -22.10 -15.16 -8.43
C ASP A 27 -20.95 -16.02 -7.86
N HIS A 28 -19.76 -15.44 -7.82
CA HIS A 28 -18.68 -15.93 -7.00
C HIS A 28 -19.10 -15.45 -5.62
N ALA A 29 -19.49 -16.38 -4.75
CA ALA A 29 -19.38 -16.16 -3.33
C ALA A 29 -17.89 -15.84 -3.08
N GLU A 30 -17.56 -14.55 -3.20
CA GLU A 30 -16.21 -14.04 -3.11
C GLU A 30 -15.73 -14.45 -1.70
N PRO A 31 -14.66 -15.27 -1.58
CA PRO A 31 -14.07 -15.50 -0.28
C PRO A 31 -13.78 -14.11 0.31
N PRO A 32 -14.06 -13.88 1.62
CA PRO A 32 -14.12 -12.54 2.21
C PRO A 32 -12.99 -11.70 1.65
N GLU A 33 -13.34 -10.70 0.82
CA GLU A 33 -12.36 -10.00 0.00
C GLU A 33 -11.26 -9.49 0.91
N PRO A 34 -9.99 -9.84 0.65
CA PRO A 34 -8.90 -9.23 1.38
C PRO A 34 -8.99 -7.71 1.19
N PRO A 35 -8.69 -6.92 2.22
CA PRO A 35 -8.81 -5.48 2.14
C PRO A 35 -8.09 -4.92 0.91
N PRO A 36 -8.61 -3.87 0.26
CA PRO A 36 -8.07 -3.41 -1.01
C PRO A 36 -6.57 -3.14 -0.89
N ALA A 37 -5.77 -3.77 -1.75
CA ALA A 37 -4.33 -3.58 -1.82
C ALA A 37 -3.92 -2.09 -1.85
N ALA A 38 -4.72 -1.29 -2.55
CA ALA A 38 -4.56 0.16 -2.67
C ALA A 38 -4.64 0.90 -1.32
N GLN A 39 -5.28 0.32 -0.31
CA GLN A 39 -5.40 0.91 1.04
C GLN A 39 -4.21 0.57 1.93
N ALA A 40 -3.42 -0.46 1.61
CA ALA A 40 -2.27 -0.87 2.43
C ALA A 40 -1.15 0.19 2.38
N ALA A 41 -0.79 0.67 1.19
CA ALA A 41 0.22 1.70 1.00
C ALA A 41 -0.03 3.01 1.79
N PRO A 42 -1.22 3.64 1.74
CA PRO A 42 -1.49 4.83 2.54
C PRO A 42 -1.53 4.55 4.05
N VAL A 43 -1.95 3.35 4.49
CA VAL A 43 -1.90 2.96 5.91
C VAL A 43 -0.45 2.83 6.38
N ALA A 44 0.41 2.14 5.62
CA ALA A 44 1.83 2.05 5.91
C ALA A 44 2.51 3.43 5.93
N ALA A 45 2.23 4.28 4.94
CA ALA A 45 2.77 5.64 4.89
C ALA A 45 2.35 6.48 6.10
N ARG A 46 1.08 6.37 6.50
CA ARG A 46 0.54 7.08 7.67
C ARG A 46 1.14 6.57 8.96
N PHE A 47 1.28 5.25 9.10
CA PHE A 47 1.95 4.63 10.24
C PHE A 47 3.42 5.06 10.31
N ALA A 48 4.19 4.94 9.23
CA ALA A 48 5.59 5.34 9.18
C ALA A 48 5.78 6.83 9.49
N SER A 49 4.88 7.69 8.99
CA SER A 49 4.90 9.13 9.29
C SER A 49 4.57 9.45 10.75
N ALA A 50 3.69 8.68 11.38
CA ALA A 50 3.39 8.81 12.81
C ALA A 50 4.50 8.23 13.68
N TRP A 51 5.14 7.14 13.21
CA TRP A 51 6.24 6.45 13.88
C TRP A 51 7.51 7.29 13.87
N ALA A 52 7.84 7.94 12.75
CA ALA A 52 8.97 8.86 12.59
C ALA A 52 8.71 10.23 13.26
N ARG A 53 8.23 10.24 14.50
CA ARG A 53 7.97 11.43 15.31
C ARG A 53 8.59 11.29 16.70
N PRO A 54 9.93 11.20 16.81
CA PRO A 54 10.65 11.07 18.08
C PRO A 54 10.51 12.31 18.97
N ASP A 55 10.10 13.44 18.40
CA ASP A 55 9.84 14.70 19.10
C ASP A 55 8.62 14.61 20.06
N LEU A 56 7.69 13.67 19.79
CA LEU A 56 6.50 13.48 20.63
C LEU A 56 6.82 12.67 21.89
N SER A 57 6.13 12.97 22.98
CA SER A 57 6.17 12.13 24.18
C SER A 57 5.63 10.72 23.87
N ALA A 58 6.17 9.68 24.51
CA ALA A 58 5.78 8.27 24.31
C ALA A 58 4.26 8.05 24.31
N THR A 59 3.53 8.75 25.20
CA THR A 59 2.06 8.67 25.26
C THR A 59 1.39 9.27 24.01
N ALA A 60 1.81 10.45 23.57
CA ALA A 60 1.23 11.12 22.39
C ALA A 60 1.56 10.39 21.09
N TRP A 61 2.79 9.88 20.99
CA TRP A 61 3.25 9.04 19.89
C TRP A 61 2.44 7.74 19.81
N TRP A 62 2.31 7.03 20.93
CA TRP A 62 1.52 5.81 21.02
C TRP A 62 0.04 6.05 20.69
N GLN A 63 -0.57 7.13 21.19
CA GLN A 63 -1.96 7.48 20.88
C GLN A 63 -2.21 7.69 19.38
N GLY A 64 -1.21 8.16 18.63
CA GLY A 64 -1.28 8.29 17.18
C GLY A 64 -1.15 6.95 16.43
N LEU A 65 -0.40 6.00 17.00
CA LEU A 65 -0.14 4.69 16.39
C LEU A 65 -1.18 3.64 16.77
N ALA A 66 -1.65 3.63 18.01
CA ALA A 66 -2.63 2.69 18.54
C ALA A 66 -3.85 2.44 17.61
N PRO A 67 -4.51 3.46 17.02
CA PRO A 67 -5.65 3.22 16.13
C PRO A 67 -5.28 2.67 14.75
N LEU A 68 -3.99 2.65 14.41
CA LEU A 68 -3.44 2.11 13.17
C LEU A 68 -2.83 0.71 13.38
N CYS A 69 -2.69 0.28 14.63
CA CYS A 69 -2.05 -0.97 15.03
C CYS A 69 -3.08 -2.01 15.48
N ASP A 70 -2.68 -3.27 15.41
CA ASP A 70 -3.32 -4.31 16.21
C ASP A 70 -3.17 -4.03 17.71
N GLU A 71 -4.10 -4.51 18.54
CA GLU A 71 -4.11 -4.27 19.99
C GLU A 71 -2.85 -4.84 20.67
N GLY A 72 -2.39 -6.02 20.23
CA GLY A 72 -1.16 -6.64 20.73
C GLY A 72 0.08 -5.82 20.35
N PHE A 73 0.13 -5.35 19.11
CA PHE A 73 1.23 -4.51 18.63
C PHE A 73 1.24 -3.12 19.27
N ALA A 74 0.07 -2.50 19.46
CA ALA A 74 -0.08 -1.26 20.19
C ALA A 74 0.44 -1.40 21.64
N GLY A 75 0.17 -2.53 22.30
CA GLY A 75 0.71 -2.84 23.62
C GLY A 75 2.24 -2.85 23.64
N LEU A 76 2.88 -3.46 22.64
CA LEU A 76 4.34 -3.48 22.50
C LEU A 76 4.91 -2.08 22.27
N LEU A 77 4.30 -1.30 21.38
CA LEU A 77 4.72 0.08 21.08
C LEU A 77 4.65 0.99 22.32
N ARG A 78 3.78 0.71 23.29
CA ARG A 78 3.73 1.46 24.55
C ARG A 78 5.02 1.32 25.37
N THR A 79 5.77 0.22 25.20
CA THR A 79 7.06 0.00 25.85
C THR A 79 8.24 0.53 25.04
N VAL A 80 7.99 0.94 23.79
CA VAL A 80 9.00 1.54 22.92
C VAL A 80 9.13 3.01 23.28
N ASP A 81 10.37 3.43 23.56
CA ASP A 81 10.66 4.83 23.77
C ASP A 81 10.86 5.53 22.41
N PRO A 82 10.11 6.60 22.10
CA PRO A 82 10.21 7.28 20.82
C PRO A 82 11.57 7.96 20.63
N ALA A 83 12.34 8.25 21.70
CA ALA A 83 13.71 8.77 21.54
C ALA A 83 14.70 7.70 21.05
N GLN A 84 14.32 6.42 21.08
CA GLN A 84 15.05 5.34 20.42
C GLN A 84 14.76 5.26 18.91
N VAL A 85 13.79 6.02 18.40
CA VAL A 85 13.52 6.12 16.96
C VAL A 85 14.45 7.18 16.38
N PRO A 86 15.52 6.81 15.66
CA PRO A 86 16.41 7.80 15.07
C PRO A 86 15.77 8.49 13.84
N ALA A 87 14.71 7.90 13.28
CA ALA A 87 13.98 8.46 12.16
C ALA A 87 13.12 9.66 12.61
N THR A 88 13.46 10.85 12.14
CA THR A 88 12.69 12.09 12.41
C THR A 88 11.70 12.43 11.30
N ARG A 89 11.91 11.87 10.10
CA ARG A 89 11.05 12.09 8.93
C ARG A 89 11.27 11.01 7.88
N VAL A 90 10.22 10.74 7.12
CA VAL A 90 10.26 9.98 5.85
C VAL A 90 10.93 10.84 4.76
N THR A 91 11.95 10.30 4.10
CA THR A 91 12.74 10.98 3.06
C THR A 91 12.34 10.61 1.64
N GLY A 92 11.58 9.53 1.46
CA GLY A 92 11.13 9.08 0.15
C GLY A 92 9.79 8.34 0.18
N PRO A 93 9.26 7.95 -0.99
CA PRO A 93 7.99 7.23 -1.06
C PRO A 93 8.10 5.83 -0.44
N PRO A 94 7.00 5.31 0.16
CA PRO A 94 6.94 3.93 0.60
C PRO A 94 7.04 2.99 -0.60
N VAL A 95 7.91 1.99 -0.50
CA VAL A 95 8.13 0.93 -1.48
C VAL A 95 7.45 -0.33 -0.94
N ALA A 96 6.55 -0.93 -1.73
CA ALA A 96 5.96 -2.21 -1.36
C ALA A 96 7.00 -3.32 -1.57
N THR A 97 7.57 -3.81 -0.47
CA THR A 97 8.52 -4.93 -0.47
C THR A 97 7.78 -6.25 -0.59
N HIS A 98 6.61 -6.33 0.04
CA HIS A 98 5.67 -7.44 -0.12
C HIS A 98 4.31 -6.88 -0.53
N ALA A 99 3.86 -7.25 -1.73
CA ALA A 99 2.54 -6.88 -2.20
C ALA A 99 1.47 -7.49 -1.28
N PRO A 100 0.39 -6.75 -0.96
CA PRO A 100 -0.72 -7.27 -0.15
C PRO A 100 -1.28 -8.57 -0.74
N ALA A 101 -0.94 -9.69 -0.12
CA ALA A 101 -1.32 -11.05 -0.51
C ALA A 101 -1.73 -11.82 0.75
N ASP A 102 -2.78 -12.63 0.66
CA ASP A 102 -3.28 -13.44 1.79
C ASP A 102 -3.56 -12.64 3.08
N GLY A 103 -3.87 -11.33 2.94
CA GLY A 103 -4.07 -10.45 4.10
C GLY A 103 -2.77 -10.06 4.81
N ALA A 104 -1.61 -10.12 4.17
CA ALA A 104 -0.34 -9.59 4.68
C ALA A 104 0.29 -8.66 3.65
N ALA A 105 0.86 -7.54 4.08
CA ALA A 105 1.56 -6.61 3.22
C ALA A 105 2.75 -6.00 3.94
N GLU A 106 3.81 -5.69 3.20
CA GLU A 106 5.01 -5.08 3.79
C GLU A 106 5.48 -3.92 2.94
N PHE A 107 5.75 -2.81 3.62
CA PHE A 107 6.17 -1.56 3.01
C PHE A 107 7.43 -1.04 3.66
N GLU A 108 8.48 -0.88 2.87
CA GLU A 108 9.69 -0.19 3.26
C GLU A 108 9.56 1.31 3.00
N VAL A 109 9.84 2.11 4.01
CA VAL A 109 9.76 3.56 3.93
C VAL A 109 11.15 4.12 4.24
N PRO A 110 11.83 4.75 3.26
CA PRO A 110 13.10 5.38 3.51
C PRO A 110 12.90 6.61 4.42
N THR A 111 13.73 6.71 5.44
CA THR A 111 13.75 7.81 6.42
C THR A 111 15.14 8.45 6.47
N ASP A 112 15.26 9.55 7.20
CA ASP A 112 16.54 10.27 7.37
C ASP A 112 17.63 9.42 8.03
N ALA A 113 17.25 8.47 8.90
CA ALA A 113 18.19 7.67 9.68
C ALA A 113 18.36 6.21 9.19
N GLY A 114 17.60 5.79 8.18
CA GLY A 114 17.55 4.39 7.74
C GLY A 114 16.23 4.06 7.04
N THR A 115 15.91 2.78 6.93
CA THR A 115 14.65 2.32 6.33
C THR A 115 13.76 1.74 7.42
N VAL A 116 12.50 2.18 7.47
CA VAL A 116 11.48 1.57 8.34
C VAL A 116 10.61 0.65 7.50
N THR A 117 10.56 -0.62 7.89
CA THR A 117 9.71 -1.64 7.28
C THR A 117 8.47 -1.77 8.14
N VAL A 118 7.30 -1.58 7.53
CA VAL A 118 6.01 -1.68 8.20
C VAL A 118 5.30 -2.91 7.69
N THR A 119 5.01 -3.84 8.60
CA THR A 119 4.24 -5.05 8.32
C THR A 119 2.78 -4.76 8.66
N LEU A 120 1.92 -4.90 7.66
CA LEU A 120 0.48 -4.77 7.76
C LEU A 120 -0.19 -6.13 7.66
N ALA A 121 -1.23 -6.34 8.44
CA ALA A 121 -2.16 -7.45 8.29
C ALA A 121 -3.56 -6.94 7.97
N GLY A 122 -4.26 -7.64 7.10
CA GLY A 122 -5.67 -7.45 6.80
C GLY A 122 -6.51 -8.17 7.83
N VAL A 123 -7.13 -7.42 8.74
CA VAL A 123 -8.01 -7.93 9.79
C VAL A 123 -9.39 -7.33 9.56
N ASP A 124 -10.41 -8.18 9.44
CA ASP A 124 -11.81 -7.77 9.28
C ASP A 124 -12.03 -6.76 8.12
N GLY A 125 -11.32 -6.97 6.98
CA GLY A 125 -11.40 -6.05 5.84
C GLY A 125 -10.70 -4.70 6.05
N ARG A 126 -9.82 -4.57 7.05
CA ARG A 126 -9.00 -3.38 7.30
C ARG A 126 -7.52 -3.72 7.46
N TRP A 127 -6.65 -2.89 6.89
CA TRP A 127 -5.21 -2.97 7.16
C TRP A 127 -4.85 -2.39 8.53
N VAL A 128 -4.17 -3.18 9.35
CA VAL A 128 -3.60 -2.78 10.65
C VAL A 128 -2.12 -3.11 10.67
N ALA A 129 -1.32 -2.25 11.30
CA ALA A 129 0.09 -2.54 11.55
C ALA A 129 0.22 -3.59 12.64
N THR A 130 0.92 -4.67 12.34
CA THR A 130 1.22 -5.76 13.27
C THR A 130 2.69 -5.82 13.63
N GLY A 131 3.54 -5.18 12.82
CA GLY A 131 4.97 -5.13 13.02
C GLY A 131 5.58 -3.84 12.47
N VAL A 132 6.67 -3.43 13.10
CA VAL A 132 7.58 -2.43 12.56
C VAL A 132 9.00 -2.95 12.77
N ASP A 133 9.78 -2.94 11.71
CA ASP A 133 11.21 -3.18 11.75
C ASP A 133 11.93 -1.92 11.29
N PHE A 134 13.06 -1.60 11.89
CA PHE A 134 13.86 -0.44 11.50
C PHE A 134 15.29 -0.87 11.29
N VAL A 135 15.75 -0.72 10.04
CA VAL A 135 17.13 -0.96 9.65
C VAL A 135 17.83 0.38 9.60
N ARG A 136 18.72 0.63 10.58
CA ARG A 136 19.58 1.82 10.57
C ARG A 136 20.50 1.77 9.36
N ALA A 137 20.69 2.91 8.69
CA ALA A 137 21.76 3.02 7.72
C ALA A 137 23.09 2.94 8.49
N VAL A 138 23.81 1.82 8.37
CA VAL A 138 25.17 1.72 8.90
C VAL A 138 26.09 2.52 7.98
N SER A 139 26.59 3.66 8.45
CA SER A 139 27.76 4.29 7.85
C SER A 139 28.95 3.35 8.04
N GLN A 140 29.39 2.73 6.95
CA GLN A 140 30.72 2.12 6.84
C GLN A 140 31.78 3.21 6.70
#